data_AF-A0A059C253-F1
#
_entry.id   AF-A0A059C253-F1
#
_cell.length_a   1.000
_cell.length_b   1.000
_cell.length_c   1.000
_cell.angle_alpha   90.00
_cell.angle_beta   90.00
_cell.angle_gamma   90.00
#
_symmetry.space_group_name_H-M   'P 1'
#
loop_
_entity.id
_entity.type
_entity.pdbx_description
1 polymer ?
#
loop_
_entity_poly.entity_id
_entity_poly.type
_entity_poly.pdbx_seq_one_letter_code
_entity_poly.pdbx_strand_id
1 'polypeptide(L)'
;MMPEKNENQYQPRELSNGHHRTDEESLLTMEEEEEAKRKKKMKWTIGIIAFIIFQVVQGLFFVLVIMKFKSPKFRVADFTIPTLTTETQTSPSFNMSFVAPIRVKNTNWGPFKYGASNMTFTYGGVQVGQVNIPKGKANFKSTKKINLDVTLSTPDLPTGISSNLGNELSSQVITLSSQGELKGKITVMFMFKKTKISQMNCNMTINTSTKAVQFLSCK
;
A
#
# COMPACT_ATOMS: atom_id res chain seq x y z
N MET A 1 -102.15 -23.16 9.85
CA MET A 1 -103.11 -23.33 8.74
C MET A 1 -102.34 -23.04 7.46
N MET A 2 -102.04 -24.06 6.66
CA MET A 2 -101.62 -23.93 5.23
C MET A 2 -102.84 -23.43 4.39
N PRO A 3 -102.76 -22.98 3.11
CA PRO A 3 -101.86 -23.33 1.97
C PRO A 3 -101.40 -22.08 1.15
N GLU A 4 -100.71 -22.07 -0.01
CA GLU A 4 -101.01 -22.53 -1.40
C GLU A 4 -99.81 -22.09 -2.28
N LYS A 5 -99.06 -22.91 -3.04
CA LYS A 5 -99.23 -23.59 -4.36
C LYS A 5 -99.15 -22.70 -5.63
N ASN A 6 -98.15 -23.02 -6.48
CA ASN A 6 -98.01 -22.89 -7.96
C ASN A 6 -97.92 -21.48 -8.61
N GLU A 7 -97.27 -21.25 -9.76
CA GLU A 7 -96.94 -22.13 -10.90
C GLU A 7 -95.76 -21.59 -11.77
N ASN A 8 -95.25 -22.50 -12.60
CA ASN A 8 -94.17 -22.36 -13.57
C ASN A 8 -94.31 -21.19 -14.56
N GLN A 9 -93.18 -20.61 -14.96
CA GLN A 9 -93.03 -19.98 -16.27
C GLN A 9 -91.80 -20.53 -16.99
N TYR A 10 -92.05 -21.27 -18.06
CA TYR A 10 -91.04 -21.70 -19.04
C TYR A 10 -90.84 -20.57 -20.08
N GLN A 11 -89.57 -20.43 -20.45
CA GLN A 11 -88.92 -19.44 -21.31
C GLN A 11 -89.47 -19.36 -22.76
N PRO A 12 -89.13 -18.28 -23.51
CA PRO A 12 -88.21 -18.52 -24.64
C PRO A 12 -86.96 -17.64 -24.62
N ARG A 13 -85.80 -18.27 -24.85
CA ARG A 13 -84.57 -17.61 -25.30
C ARG A 13 -84.82 -17.15 -26.72
N GLU A 14 -84.41 -15.93 -27.06
CA GLU A 14 -83.74 -15.69 -28.34
C GLU A 14 -82.55 -14.76 -28.17
N LEU A 15 -81.53 -15.15 -28.93
CA LEU A 15 -80.12 -14.80 -28.90
C LEU A 15 -79.86 -13.72 -29.95
N SER A 16 -79.13 -12.64 -29.61
CA SER A 16 -78.61 -11.74 -30.63
C SER A 16 -77.16 -11.32 -30.34
N ASN A 17 -76.24 -12.07 -30.95
CA ASN A 17 -74.99 -11.66 -31.60
C ASN A 17 -74.14 -10.51 -31.00
N GLY A 18 -73.53 -10.76 -29.84
CA GLY A 18 -72.41 -9.96 -29.32
C GLY A 18 -71.04 -10.65 -29.34
N HIS A 19 -70.93 -11.87 -29.89
CA HIS A 19 -69.85 -12.79 -29.52
C HIS A 19 -68.65 -12.87 -30.48
N HIS A 20 -68.53 -12.01 -31.50
CA HIS A 20 -67.40 -12.09 -32.46
C HIS A 20 -66.47 -10.86 -32.45
N ARG A 21 -66.94 -9.68 -32.04
CA ARG A 21 -66.11 -8.45 -31.99
C ARG A 21 -65.21 -8.38 -30.75
N THR A 22 -65.62 -9.01 -29.65
CA THR A 22 -64.90 -8.97 -28.37
C THR A 22 -63.65 -9.86 -28.39
N ASP A 23 -63.66 -10.90 -29.23
CA ASP A 23 -62.57 -11.90 -29.29
C ASP A 23 -61.37 -11.39 -30.13
N GLU A 24 -61.61 -10.60 -31.18
CA GLU A 24 -60.54 -9.95 -31.97
C GLU A 24 -59.87 -8.80 -31.22
N GLU A 25 -60.63 -7.91 -30.57
CA GLU A 25 -60.06 -6.81 -29.77
C GLU A 25 -59.33 -7.33 -28.52
N SER A 26 -59.78 -8.45 -27.93
CA SER A 26 -59.07 -9.09 -26.80
C SER A 26 -57.78 -9.81 -27.22
N LEU A 27 -57.74 -10.44 -28.39
CA LEU A 27 -56.51 -11.04 -28.94
C LEU A 27 -55.45 -9.99 -29.27
N LEU A 28 -55.84 -8.90 -29.96
CA LEU A 28 -54.92 -7.82 -30.31
C LEU A 28 -54.35 -7.11 -29.07
N THR A 29 -55.18 -6.89 -28.04
CA THR A 29 -54.72 -6.30 -26.77
C THR A 29 -53.82 -7.24 -25.98
N MET A 30 -54.05 -8.56 -26.04
CA MET A 30 -53.15 -9.56 -25.46
C MET A 30 -51.79 -9.62 -26.17
N GLU A 31 -51.77 -9.57 -27.51
CA GLU A 31 -50.54 -9.55 -28.31
C GLU A 31 -49.70 -8.27 -28.08
N GLU A 32 -50.33 -7.10 -28.01
CA GLU A 32 -49.66 -5.83 -27.67
C GLU A 32 -49.12 -5.82 -26.24
N GLU A 33 -49.86 -6.37 -25.27
CA GLU A 33 -49.40 -6.45 -23.88
C GLU A 33 -48.22 -7.43 -23.73
N GLU A 34 -48.23 -8.55 -24.46
CA GLU A 34 -47.09 -9.47 -24.56
C GLU A 34 -45.87 -8.81 -25.19
N GLU A 35 -46.03 -8.06 -26.27
CA GLU A 35 -44.94 -7.29 -26.88
C GLU A 35 -44.38 -6.22 -25.94
N ALA A 36 -45.25 -5.49 -25.22
CA ALA A 36 -44.83 -4.50 -24.23
C ALA A 36 -44.09 -5.16 -23.05
N LYS A 37 -44.54 -6.34 -22.60
CA LYS A 37 -43.85 -7.17 -21.60
C LYS A 37 -42.51 -7.68 -22.14
N ARG A 38 -42.42 -8.10 -23.40
CA ARG A 38 -41.17 -8.51 -24.07
C ARG A 38 -40.18 -7.34 -24.16
N LYS A 39 -40.62 -6.15 -24.59
CA LYS A 39 -39.81 -4.92 -24.65
C LYS A 39 -39.32 -4.47 -23.26
N LYS A 40 -40.15 -4.56 -22.23
CA LYS A 40 -39.75 -4.31 -20.83
C LYS A 40 -38.72 -5.34 -20.37
N LYS A 41 -38.98 -6.65 -20.52
CA LYS A 41 -38.03 -7.72 -20.16
C LYS A 41 -36.68 -7.55 -20.85
N MET A 42 -36.67 -7.22 -22.14
CA MET A 42 -35.45 -6.98 -22.91
C MET A 42 -34.64 -5.78 -22.39
N LYS A 43 -35.30 -4.66 -22.02
CA LYS A 43 -34.63 -3.51 -21.39
C LYS A 43 -34.01 -3.87 -20.04
N TRP A 44 -34.70 -4.68 -19.22
CA TRP A 44 -34.16 -5.19 -17.95
C TRP A 44 -32.98 -6.14 -18.18
N THR A 45 -33.04 -7.03 -19.16
CA THR A 45 -31.93 -7.93 -19.51
C THR A 45 -30.69 -7.15 -19.93
N ILE A 46 -30.83 -6.13 -20.78
CA ILE A 46 -29.71 -5.25 -21.17
C ILE A 46 -29.14 -4.53 -19.95
N GLY A 47 -30.01 -4.00 -19.07
CA GLY A 47 -29.59 -3.35 -17.83
C GLY A 47 -28.80 -4.28 -16.90
N ILE A 48 -29.24 -5.53 -16.73
CA ILE A 48 -28.52 -6.54 -15.93
C ILE A 48 -27.16 -6.86 -16.55
N ILE A 49 -27.11 -7.11 -17.87
CA ILE A 49 -25.84 -7.39 -18.57
C ILE A 49 -24.86 -6.22 -18.41
N ALA A 50 -25.33 -4.98 -18.60
CA ALA A 50 -24.50 -3.79 -18.42
C ALA A 50 -23.97 -3.66 -16.99
N PHE A 51 -24.80 -3.94 -15.98
CA PHE A 51 -24.37 -3.93 -14.57
C PHE A 51 -23.30 -4.98 -14.28
N ILE A 52 -23.46 -6.21 -14.80
CA ILE A 52 -22.45 -7.27 -14.64
C ILE A 52 -21.12 -6.87 -15.28
N ILE A 53 -21.15 -6.32 -16.50
CA ILE A 53 -19.93 -5.83 -17.18
C ILE A 53 -19.26 -4.73 -16.33
N PHE A 54 -20.03 -3.79 -15.80
CA PHE A 54 -19.49 -2.74 -14.92
C PHE A 54 -18.82 -3.32 -13.67
N GLN A 55 -19.44 -4.29 -13.00
CA GLN A 55 -18.86 -4.96 -11.83
C GLN A 55 -17.56 -5.71 -12.17
N VAL A 56 -17.49 -6.37 -13.33
CA VAL A 56 -16.27 -7.06 -13.78
C VAL A 56 -15.14 -6.06 -14.02
N VAL A 57 -15.42 -4.96 -14.72
CA VAL A 57 -14.42 -3.90 -14.98
C VAL A 57 -13.92 -3.29 -13.67
N GLN A 58 -14.85 -2.98 -12.75
CA GLN A 58 -14.50 -2.43 -11.44
C GLN A 58 -13.69 -3.42 -10.60
N GLY A 59 -14.06 -4.69 -10.61
CA GLY A 59 -13.33 -5.77 -9.94
C GLY A 59 -11.90 -5.91 -10.47
N LEU A 60 -11.74 -5.92 -11.80
CA LEU A 60 -10.41 -5.98 -12.43
C LEU A 60 -9.55 -4.79 -12.03
N PHE A 61 -10.10 -3.57 -12.04
CA PHE A 61 -9.39 -2.37 -11.59
C PHE A 61 -8.94 -2.49 -10.12
N PHE A 62 -9.83 -2.93 -9.23
CA PHE A 62 -9.48 -3.13 -7.81
C PHE A 62 -8.35 -4.14 -7.64
N VAL A 63 -8.40 -5.27 -8.36
CA VAL A 63 -7.34 -6.28 -8.32
C VAL A 63 -6.01 -5.68 -8.78
N LEU A 64 -5.97 -4.98 -9.92
CA LEU A 64 -4.74 -4.40 -10.45
C LEU A 64 -4.12 -3.35 -9.51
N VAL A 65 -4.94 -2.54 -8.84
CA VAL A 65 -4.46 -1.49 -7.93
C VAL A 65 -4.06 -2.04 -6.56
N ILE A 66 -4.89 -2.89 -5.96
CA ILE A 66 -4.72 -3.38 -4.58
C ILE A 66 -3.67 -4.51 -4.52
N MET A 67 -3.64 -5.42 -5.50
CA MET A 67 -2.68 -6.53 -5.52
C MET A 67 -1.26 -6.13 -5.96
N LYS A 68 -1.04 -4.86 -6.31
CA LYS A 68 0.29 -4.38 -6.70
C LYS A 68 1.19 -4.17 -5.47
N PHE A 69 1.86 -5.25 -5.05
CA PHE A 69 2.85 -5.23 -3.97
C PHE A 69 4.14 -4.49 -4.38
N LYS A 70 4.30 -3.26 -3.89
CA LYS A 70 5.52 -2.44 -3.99
C LYS A 70 6.43 -2.66 -2.78
N SER A 71 7.74 -2.59 -2.98
CA SER A 71 8.67 -2.57 -1.85
C SER A 71 8.46 -1.26 -1.05
N PRO A 72 8.38 -1.32 0.30
CA PRO A 72 8.42 -0.13 1.12
C PRO A 72 9.69 0.68 0.86
N LYS A 73 9.65 1.98 1.12
CA LYS A 73 10.83 2.85 1.04
C LYS A 73 11.45 2.98 2.42
N PHE A 74 12.72 2.64 2.56
CA PHE A 74 13.50 2.80 3.78
C PHE A 74 14.43 4.00 3.57
N ARG A 75 14.33 5.00 4.46
CA ARG A 75 15.08 6.25 4.36
C ARG A 75 15.59 6.69 5.73
N VAL A 76 16.71 7.40 5.73
CA VAL A 76 17.17 8.23 6.84
C VAL A 76 16.71 9.66 6.56
N ALA A 77 16.19 10.35 7.58
CA ALA A 77 15.91 11.78 7.52
C ALA A 77 17.10 12.56 8.09
N ASP A 78 17.16 13.87 7.81
CA ASP A 78 18.24 14.74 8.31
C ASP A 78 18.34 14.69 9.83
N PHE A 79 19.57 14.76 10.32
CA PHE A 79 19.91 14.68 11.73
C PHE A 79 21.11 15.56 12.08
N THR A 80 21.19 15.91 13.35
CA THR A 80 22.33 16.65 13.93
C THR A 80 23.25 15.69 14.65
N ILE A 81 24.52 16.07 14.83
CA ILE A 81 25.52 15.26 15.53
C ILE A 81 25.88 15.99 16.83
N PRO A 82 25.30 15.60 17.98
CA PRO A 82 25.56 16.26 19.25
C PRO A 82 26.99 16.02 19.75
N THR A 83 27.51 14.82 19.52
CA THR A 83 28.83 14.41 20.03
C THR A 83 29.72 13.92 18.89
N LEU A 84 30.87 14.56 18.76
CA LEU A 84 31.92 14.21 17.82
C LEU A 84 33.25 14.62 18.43
N THR A 85 34.17 13.66 18.55
CA THR A 85 35.56 13.85 18.95
C THR A 85 36.46 13.29 17.87
N THR A 86 37.55 13.97 17.59
CA THR A 86 38.49 13.64 16.51
C THR A 86 39.92 13.80 17.02
N GLU A 87 40.80 12.88 16.63
CA GLU A 87 42.22 12.90 16.97
C GLU A 87 43.05 12.74 15.71
N THR A 88 44.10 13.55 15.55
CA THR A 88 44.88 13.67 14.30
C THR A 88 46.40 13.47 14.47
N GLN A 89 46.93 13.40 15.69
CA GLN A 89 48.36 13.60 15.94
C GLN A 89 49.25 12.35 15.74
N THR A 90 48.79 11.16 16.12
CA THR A 90 49.60 9.92 16.07
C THR A 90 48.85 8.76 15.42
N SER A 91 47.55 8.67 15.67
CA SER A 91 46.63 7.71 15.04
C SER A 91 45.31 8.40 14.74
N PRO A 92 45.01 8.71 13.45
CA PRO A 92 43.78 9.38 13.08
C PRO A 92 42.57 8.58 13.54
N SER A 93 41.71 9.19 14.36
CA SER A 93 40.50 8.54 14.85
C SER A 93 39.37 9.53 15.06
N PHE A 94 38.15 9.01 15.05
CA PHE A 94 36.96 9.73 15.46
C PHE A 94 36.04 8.85 16.31
N ASN A 95 35.33 9.49 17.22
CA ASN A 95 34.18 8.92 17.92
C ASN A 95 33.00 9.87 17.78
N MET A 96 31.83 9.34 17.44
CA MET A 96 30.62 10.14 17.33
C MET A 96 29.40 9.40 17.83
N SER A 97 28.46 10.14 18.40
CA SER A 97 27.13 9.62 18.75
C SER A 97 26.04 10.60 18.35
N PHE A 98 24.99 10.06 17.74
CA PHE A 98 23.87 10.81 17.19
C PHE A 98 22.60 9.96 17.13
N VAL A 99 21.45 10.63 16.97
CA VAL A 99 20.16 9.97 16.76
C VAL A 99 19.85 9.93 15.27
N ALA A 100 19.76 8.75 14.68
CA ALA A 100 19.36 8.55 13.29
C ALA A 100 17.83 8.39 13.16
N PRO A 101 17.12 9.33 12.51
CA PRO A 101 15.68 9.23 12.31
C PRO A 101 15.38 8.41 11.05
N ILE A 102 15.00 7.15 11.27
CA ILE A 102 14.62 6.21 10.23
C ILE A 102 13.13 6.33 9.87
N ARG A 103 12.84 6.27 8.57
CA ARG A 103 11.49 6.34 8.00
C ARG A 103 11.25 5.14 7.09
N VAL A 104 10.30 4.29 7.49
CA VAL A 104 9.84 3.14 6.70
C VAL A 104 8.48 3.49 6.10
N LYS A 105 8.46 3.96 4.86
CA LYS A 105 7.25 4.35 4.13
C LYS A 105 6.65 3.17 3.39
N ASN A 106 5.48 2.73 3.81
CA ASN A 106 4.70 1.70 3.16
C ASN A 106 3.65 2.34 2.23
N THR A 107 3.72 2.07 0.92
CA THR A 107 2.73 2.57 -0.04
C THR A 107 1.66 1.55 -0.42
N ASN A 108 1.68 0.37 0.21
CA ASN A 108 0.78 -0.74 -0.11
C ASN A 108 -0.54 -0.66 0.64
N TRP A 109 -1.57 -1.31 0.09
CA TRP A 109 -2.90 -1.46 0.68
C TRP A 109 -2.97 -2.56 1.75
N GLY A 110 -1.94 -2.62 2.60
CA GLY A 110 -1.79 -3.66 3.60
C GLY A 110 -0.62 -3.35 4.53
N PRO A 111 -0.63 -3.80 5.79
CA PRO A 111 0.50 -3.59 6.69
C PRO A 111 1.75 -4.33 6.21
N PHE A 112 2.89 -3.66 6.30
CA PHE A 112 4.21 -4.26 6.15
C PHE A 112 4.79 -4.54 7.53
N LYS A 113 4.91 -5.83 7.87
CA LYS A 113 5.55 -6.30 9.11
C LYS A 113 6.97 -6.75 8.79
N TYR A 114 7.97 -6.14 9.42
CA TYR A 114 9.39 -6.46 9.20
C TYR A 114 10.04 -6.98 10.48
N GLY A 115 11.03 -7.86 10.29
CA GLY A 115 11.82 -8.42 11.38
C GLY A 115 12.81 -7.41 11.96
N ALA A 116 13.48 -7.79 13.06
CA ALA A 116 14.65 -7.06 13.51
C ALA A 116 15.75 -7.19 12.44
N SER A 117 16.51 -6.13 12.24
CA SER A 117 17.59 -6.09 11.25
C SER A 117 18.68 -5.13 11.72
N ASN A 118 19.78 -5.04 10.98
CA ASN A 118 20.89 -4.19 11.32
C ASN A 118 21.12 -3.12 10.24
N MET A 119 21.60 -1.97 10.68
CA MET A 119 22.16 -0.93 9.84
C MET A 119 23.63 -0.77 10.21
N THR A 120 24.50 -0.87 9.21
CA THR A 120 25.95 -0.79 9.37
C THR A 120 26.45 0.54 8.84
N PHE A 121 27.49 1.07 9.47
CA PHE A 121 28.19 2.27 9.07
C PHE A 121 29.64 1.92 8.76
N THR A 122 30.16 2.50 7.69
CA THR A 122 31.47 2.18 7.14
C THR A 122 32.23 3.43 6.76
N TYR A 123 33.54 3.39 6.94
CA TYR A 123 34.51 4.37 6.48
C TYR A 123 35.52 3.69 5.57
N GLY A 124 35.67 4.16 4.32
CA GLY A 124 36.59 3.53 3.37
C GLY A 124 36.35 2.03 3.13
N GLY A 125 35.13 1.54 3.38
CA GLY A 125 34.77 0.11 3.31
C GLY A 125 34.95 -0.68 4.61
N VAL A 126 35.55 -0.09 5.65
CA VAL A 126 35.71 -0.72 6.98
C VAL A 126 34.55 -0.34 7.90
N GLN A 127 34.00 -1.31 8.63
CA GLN A 127 32.89 -1.07 9.55
C GLN A 127 33.34 -0.26 10.78
N VAL A 128 32.70 0.89 11.00
CA VAL A 128 32.97 1.79 12.14
C VAL A 128 31.84 1.76 13.19
N GLY A 129 30.74 1.07 12.89
CA GLY A 129 29.64 0.90 13.82
C GLY A 129 28.46 0.15 13.23
N GLN A 130 27.54 -0.22 14.11
CA GLN A 130 26.31 -0.92 13.76
C GLN A 130 25.21 -0.58 14.75
N VAL A 131 23.98 -0.49 14.25
CA VAL A 131 22.80 -0.28 15.07
C VAL A 131 21.72 -1.29 14.72
N ASN A 132 21.02 -1.78 15.74
CA ASN A 132 19.90 -2.72 15.58
C ASN A 132 18.61 -1.94 15.33
N ILE A 133 17.96 -2.24 14.20
CA ILE A 133 16.61 -1.80 13.89
C ILE A 133 15.62 -2.81 14.49
N PRO A 134 14.81 -2.42 15.48
CA PRO A 134 13.88 -3.34 16.10
C PRO A 134 12.80 -3.79 15.12
N LYS A 135 12.26 -4.99 15.33
CA LYS A 135 11.10 -5.50 14.59
C LYS A 135 9.94 -4.52 14.69
N GLY A 136 9.17 -4.40 13.61
CA GLY A 136 8.09 -3.40 13.59
C GLY A 136 7.06 -3.61 12.49
N LYS A 137 6.13 -2.66 12.43
CA LYS A 137 5.01 -2.66 11.49
C LYS A 137 4.76 -1.24 10.97
N ALA A 138 4.76 -1.08 9.65
CA ALA A 138 4.21 0.07 8.97
C ALA A 138 2.79 -0.28 8.48
N ASN A 139 1.78 0.50 8.87
CA ASN A 139 0.40 0.26 8.46
C ASN A 139 0.19 0.53 6.96
N PHE A 140 -0.99 0.22 6.44
CA PHE A 140 -1.31 0.46 5.02
C PHE A 140 -1.15 1.96 4.71
N LYS A 141 -0.55 2.26 3.56
CA LYS A 141 -0.29 3.65 3.10
C LYS A 141 0.31 4.61 4.15
N SER A 142 1.08 4.09 5.12
CA SER A 142 1.63 4.90 6.21
C SER A 142 3.16 4.87 6.27
N THR A 143 3.74 5.77 7.07
CA THR A 143 5.18 5.80 7.34
C THR A 143 5.43 5.52 8.82
N LYS A 144 6.21 4.49 9.13
CA LYS A 144 6.71 4.24 10.48
C LYS A 144 7.97 5.08 10.70
N LYS A 145 7.98 5.84 11.80
CA LYS A 145 9.14 6.62 12.27
C LYS A 145 9.82 5.84 13.38
N ILE A 146 11.15 5.79 13.34
CA ILE A 146 11.99 5.12 14.34
C ILE A 146 13.18 6.04 14.57
N ASN A 147 13.53 6.31 15.83
CA ASN A 147 14.76 7.02 16.17
C ASN A 147 15.71 5.98 16.76
N LEU A 148 16.93 5.94 16.25
CA LEU A 148 17.95 4.99 16.66
C LEU A 148 19.17 5.74 17.18
N ASP A 149 19.62 5.41 18.37
CA ASP A 149 20.89 5.92 18.89
C ASP A 149 22.04 5.19 18.20
N VAL A 150 22.88 5.95 17.53
CA VAL A 150 24.03 5.45 16.78
C VAL A 150 25.30 5.93 17.46
N THR A 151 26.21 5.01 17.70
CA THR A 151 27.56 5.31 18.19
C THR A 151 28.55 4.69 17.23
N LEU A 152 29.44 5.52 16.70
CA LEU A 152 30.49 5.12 15.77
C LEU A 152 31.84 5.42 16.39
N SER A 153 32.78 4.51 16.21
CA SER A 153 34.15 4.62 16.67
C SER A 153 35.08 4.07 15.61
N THR A 154 36.22 4.72 15.41
CA THR A 154 37.23 4.26 14.46
C THR A 154 37.87 2.96 14.96
N PRO A 155 37.79 1.83 14.23
CA PRO A 155 38.52 0.61 14.55
C PRO A 155 39.97 0.73 14.07
N ASP A 156 40.74 -0.34 14.22
CA ASP A 156 42.04 -0.46 13.57
C ASP A 156 41.87 -0.44 12.03
N LEU A 157 42.26 0.67 11.42
CA LEU A 157 42.17 0.88 9.97
C LEU A 157 43.48 0.44 9.29
N PRO A 158 43.41 -0.18 8.10
CA PRO A 158 44.58 -0.38 7.24
C PRO A 158 45.30 0.95 6.98
N THR A 159 46.63 0.92 6.86
CA THR A 159 47.48 2.13 6.75
C THR A 159 47.04 3.11 5.66
N GLY A 160 46.59 2.60 4.51
CA GLY A 160 46.09 3.45 3.41
C GLY A 160 44.74 4.11 3.69
N ILE A 161 43.91 3.52 4.56
CA ILE A 161 42.62 4.09 4.95
C ILE A 161 42.79 5.06 6.13
N SER A 162 43.68 4.75 7.08
CA SER A 162 43.99 5.65 8.20
C SER A 162 44.66 6.94 7.73
N SER A 163 45.54 6.90 6.73
CA SER A 163 46.13 8.10 6.14
C SER A 163 45.08 9.00 5.49
N ASN A 164 44.13 8.42 4.75
CA ASN A 164 42.99 9.15 4.19
C ASN A 164 42.13 9.78 5.28
N LEU A 165 41.87 9.06 6.37
CA LEU A 165 41.15 9.60 7.52
C LEU A 165 41.87 10.80 8.13
N GLY A 166 43.20 10.74 8.29
CA GLY A 166 43.99 11.87 8.78
C GLY A 166 43.87 13.11 7.89
N ASN A 167 43.90 12.93 6.57
CA ASN A 167 43.72 14.02 5.61
C ASN A 167 42.31 14.64 5.67
N GLU A 168 41.28 13.79 5.75
CA GLU A 168 39.87 14.20 5.89
C GLU A 168 39.59 14.93 7.21
N LEU A 169 40.14 14.44 8.32
CA LEU A 169 40.04 15.11 9.61
C LEU A 169 40.76 16.46 9.60
N SER A 170 41.91 16.56 8.92
CA SER A 170 42.65 17.81 8.76
C SER A 170 41.90 18.83 7.88
N SER A 171 41.17 18.36 6.87
CA SER A 171 40.26 19.18 6.05
C SER A 171 38.90 19.41 6.70
N GLN A 172 38.68 18.89 7.91
CA GLN A 172 37.47 19.02 8.72
C GLN A 172 36.22 18.38 8.09
N VAL A 173 36.40 17.41 7.19
CA VAL A 173 35.31 16.75 6.48
C VAL A 173 35.53 15.25 6.45
N ILE A 174 34.58 14.47 6.98
CA ILE A 174 34.61 13.00 6.91
C ILE A 174 33.45 12.48 6.06
N THR A 175 33.72 11.44 5.28
CA THR A 175 32.71 10.77 4.46
C THR A 175 32.41 9.38 5.00
N LEU A 176 31.15 9.13 5.36
CA LEU A 176 30.68 7.84 5.85
C LEU A 176 29.64 7.24 4.90
N SER A 177 29.64 5.93 4.81
CA SER A 177 28.63 5.16 4.07
C SER A 177 27.84 4.32 5.04
N SER A 178 26.53 4.26 4.86
CA SER A 178 25.64 3.46 5.70
C SER A 178 24.74 2.57 4.86
N GLN A 179 24.54 1.35 5.33
CA GLN A 179 23.79 0.33 4.61
C GLN A 179 22.85 -0.38 5.57
N GLY A 180 21.63 -0.64 5.12
CA GLY A 180 20.66 -1.40 5.90
C GLY A 180 19.63 -2.09 5.03
N GLU A 181 19.11 -3.21 5.52
CA GLU A 181 18.09 -3.99 4.83
C GLU A 181 16.93 -4.31 5.77
N LEU A 182 15.70 -4.10 5.30
CA LEU A 182 14.48 -4.50 6.00
C LEU A 182 13.74 -5.56 5.18
N LYS A 183 13.76 -6.79 5.69
CA LYS A 183 12.96 -7.89 5.17
C LYS A 183 11.63 -7.98 5.92
N GLY A 184 10.53 -8.02 5.18
CA GLY A 184 9.21 -8.09 5.78
C GLY A 184 8.13 -8.62 4.86
N LYS A 185 6.94 -8.80 5.43
CA LYS A 185 5.76 -9.36 4.76
C LYS A 185 4.66 -8.30 4.69
N ILE A 186 4.14 -8.08 3.50
CA ILE A 186 2.96 -7.25 3.24
C ILE A 186 1.74 -8.16 3.23
N THR A 187 0.70 -7.81 3.97
CA THR A 187 -0.58 -8.55 3.98
C THR A 187 -1.69 -7.68 3.40
N VAL A 188 -2.29 -8.08 2.28
CA VAL A 188 -3.40 -7.37 1.61
C VAL A 188 -4.68 -8.19 1.73
N MET A 189 -5.82 -7.52 1.95
CA MET A 189 -7.15 -8.16 2.16
C MET A 189 -7.11 -9.30 3.21
N PHE A 190 -6.29 -9.15 4.25
CA PHE A 190 -6.07 -10.13 5.34
C PHE A 190 -5.55 -11.53 4.94
N MET A 191 -5.54 -11.89 3.66
CA MET A 191 -5.20 -13.23 3.18
C MET A 191 -3.93 -13.26 2.33
N PHE A 192 -3.79 -12.34 1.38
CA PHE A 192 -2.69 -12.34 0.42
C PHE A 192 -1.42 -11.77 1.05
N LYS A 193 -0.39 -12.59 1.13
CA LYS A 193 0.88 -12.25 1.77
C LYS A 193 2.01 -12.27 0.76
N LYS A 194 2.82 -11.21 0.71
CA LYS A 194 4.03 -11.18 -0.13
C LYS A 194 5.22 -10.65 0.65
N THR A 195 6.33 -11.37 0.59
CA THR A 195 7.60 -10.92 1.17
C THR A 195 8.23 -9.88 0.27
N LYS A 196 8.72 -8.80 0.87
CA LYS A 196 9.48 -7.73 0.21
C LYS A 196 10.69 -7.37 1.04
N ILE A 197 11.71 -6.92 0.32
CA ILE A 197 12.95 -6.40 0.89
C ILE A 197 13.00 -4.91 0.55
N SER A 198 13.38 -4.11 1.53
CA SER A 198 13.60 -2.67 1.40
C SER A 198 15.03 -2.41 1.83
N GLN A 199 15.88 -2.02 0.89
CA GLN A 199 17.28 -1.70 1.14
C GLN A 199 17.44 -0.18 1.19
N MET A 200 18.48 0.24 1.89
CA MET A 200 18.90 1.63 1.97
C MET A 200 20.42 1.67 1.92
N ASN A 201 20.96 2.48 1.02
CA ASN A 201 22.38 2.78 0.96
C ASN A 201 22.54 4.30 0.93
N CYS A 202 23.12 4.87 1.98
CA CYS A 202 23.33 6.30 2.10
C CYS A 202 24.81 6.65 2.22
N ASN A 203 25.23 7.66 1.46
CA ASN A 203 26.50 8.34 1.66
C ASN A 203 26.23 9.65 2.39
N MET A 204 27.02 9.92 3.42
CA MET A 204 26.93 11.15 4.20
C MET A 204 28.30 11.82 4.32
N THR A 205 28.30 13.13 4.20
CA THR A 205 29.49 13.97 4.40
C THR A 205 29.24 14.84 5.61
N ILE A 206 30.14 14.78 6.57
CA ILE A 206 30.01 15.43 7.86
C ILE A 206 31.16 16.42 8.00
N ASN A 207 30.82 17.66 8.35
CA ASN A 207 31.81 18.63 8.78
C ASN A 207 32.12 18.41 10.26
N THR A 208 33.37 18.11 10.58
CA THR A 208 33.77 17.77 11.94
C THR A 208 33.88 18.98 12.86
N SER A 209 34.14 20.15 12.29
CA SER A 209 34.21 21.43 13.03
C SER A 209 32.82 21.93 13.42
N THR A 210 31.88 21.96 12.48
CA THR A 210 30.51 22.41 12.73
C THR A 210 29.59 21.32 13.27
N LYS A 211 30.08 20.06 13.33
CA LYS A 211 29.32 18.88 13.79
C LYS A 211 27.98 18.71 13.06
N ALA A 212 27.98 18.98 11.76
CA ALA A 212 26.79 19.00 10.93
C ALA A 212 26.94 18.08 9.71
N VAL A 213 25.83 17.45 9.32
CA VAL A 213 25.74 16.72 8.05
C VAL A 213 25.61 17.74 6.93
N GLN A 214 26.62 17.85 6.08
CA GLN A 214 26.61 18.76 4.92
C GLN A 214 25.83 18.16 3.75
N PHE A 215 25.98 16.86 3.55
CA PHE A 215 25.34 16.14 2.46
C PHE A 215 24.89 14.76 2.93
N LEU A 216 23.66 14.37 2.56
CA LEU A 216 23.10 13.06 2.81
C LEU A 216 22.36 12.61 1.54
N SER A 217 22.88 11.56 0.90
CA SER A 217 22.26 10.98 -0.30
C SER A 217 22.00 9.51 -0.09
N CYS A 218 20.72 9.12 -0.15
CA CYS A 218 20.25 7.75 0.00
C CYS A 218 19.62 7.22 -1.29
N LYS A 219 19.97 5.98 -1.67
CA LYS A 219 19.33 5.22 -2.74
C LYS A 219 18.42 4.14 -2.18
#